data_AF-A0A3B3ZF79-F1
#
_entry.id   AF-A0A3B3ZF79-F1
#
_cell.length_a   1.000
_cell.length_b   1.000
_cell.length_c   1.000
_cell.angle_alpha   90.00
_cell.angle_beta   90.00
_cell.angle_gamma   90.00
#
_symmetry.space_group_name_H-M   'P 1'
#
loop_
_entity.id
_entity.type
_entity.pdbx_description
1 polymer ?
#
loop_
_entity_poly.entity_id
_entity_poly.type
_entity_poly.pdbx_seq_one_letter_code
_entity_poly.pdbx_strand_id
1 'polypeptide(L)'
;MSPVSSHRDPDSVSFCVLAMDEQFQWDVALQIHFTLIQSFCFDNDISIVRVSDRQRLHELVGRKEEEAHCVLITGPCEGSWDDPSLEKLRVFCEESRALNDWLPEISLPAR
;
A
#
# COMPACT_ATOMS: atom_id res chain seq x y z
N MET A 1 -12.96 -3.07 -32.28
CA MET A 1 -13.22 -2.53 -30.93
C MET A 1 -12.59 -3.46 -29.93
N SER A 2 -11.45 -3.07 -29.34
CA SER A 2 -10.89 -3.77 -28.18
C SER A 2 -11.67 -3.34 -26.94
N PRO A 3 -12.14 -4.24 -26.05
CA PRO A 3 -12.72 -3.81 -24.80
C PRO A 3 -11.59 -3.28 -23.92
N VAL A 4 -11.69 -2.00 -23.55
CA VAL A 4 -10.85 -1.42 -22.52
C VAL A 4 -11.36 -1.95 -21.18
N SER A 5 -10.88 -3.11 -20.76
CA SER A 5 -11.15 -3.61 -19.41
C SER A 5 -10.13 -3.01 -18.45
N SER A 6 -10.16 -1.68 -18.29
CA SER A 6 -9.51 -1.02 -17.14
C SER A 6 -10.50 -1.00 -15.98
N HIS A 7 -11.00 -2.18 -15.60
CA HIS A 7 -11.80 -2.28 -14.40
C HIS A 7 -10.83 -2.34 -13.22
N ARG A 8 -10.75 -1.22 -12.49
CA ARG A 8 -10.05 -1.06 -11.22
C ARG A 8 -10.81 -1.89 -10.19
N ASP A 9 -10.72 -3.21 -10.27
CA ASP A 9 -11.45 -4.08 -9.37
C ASP A 9 -10.81 -3.98 -7.97
N PRO A 10 -11.52 -3.43 -6.97
CA PRO A 10 -10.99 -3.31 -5.61
C PRO A 10 -10.63 -4.68 -5.03
N ASP A 11 -11.35 -5.73 -5.44
CA ASP A 11 -11.09 -7.13 -5.10
C ASP A 11 -9.76 -7.68 -5.62
N SER A 12 -9.12 -7.00 -6.58
CA SER A 12 -7.80 -7.37 -7.07
C SER A 12 -6.68 -6.85 -6.17
N VAL A 13 -6.94 -5.91 -5.25
CA VAL A 13 -5.89 -5.32 -4.41
C VAL A 13 -5.48 -6.32 -3.32
N SER A 14 -4.19 -6.63 -3.26
CA SER A 14 -3.64 -7.60 -2.31
C SER A 14 -2.83 -6.95 -1.18
N PHE A 15 -2.26 -5.75 -1.42
CA PHE A 15 -1.42 -5.06 -0.45
C PHE A 15 -1.36 -3.55 -0.71
N CYS A 16 -1.25 -2.75 0.36
CA CYS A 16 -1.21 -1.29 0.30
C CYS A 16 -0.01 -0.73 1.08
N VAL A 17 0.68 0.25 0.49
CA VAL A 17 1.77 0.99 1.12
C VAL A 17 1.42 2.48 1.17
N LEU A 18 1.39 3.07 2.36
CA LEU A 18 1.16 4.50 2.58
C LEU A 18 2.47 5.20 2.93
N ALA A 19 2.84 6.25 2.20
CA ALA A 19 3.97 7.10 2.51
C ALA A 19 3.54 8.24 3.44
N MET A 20 3.86 8.13 4.73
CA MET A 20 3.56 9.11 5.77
C MET A 20 4.84 9.87 6.14
N ASP A 21 5.24 10.82 5.28
CA ASP A 21 6.42 11.68 5.49
C ASP A 21 6.08 12.94 6.32
N GLU A 22 7.00 13.90 6.43
CA GLU A 22 6.75 15.14 7.18
C GLU A 22 5.58 15.96 6.60
N GLN A 23 5.38 15.92 5.28
CA GLN A 23 4.27 16.64 4.62
C GLN A 23 2.90 16.14 5.10
N PHE A 24 2.77 14.84 5.34
CA PHE A 24 1.55 14.25 5.89
C PHE A 24 1.09 14.91 7.20
N GLN A 25 2.00 15.39 8.04
CA GLN A 25 1.63 16.01 9.32
C GLN A 25 0.90 17.34 9.16
N TRP A 26 1.13 18.06 8.06
CA TRP A 26 0.62 19.41 7.83
C TRP A 26 -0.49 19.46 6.78
N ASP A 27 -0.65 18.40 5.98
CA ASP A 27 -1.64 18.33 4.92
C ASP A 27 -2.92 17.59 5.37
N VAL A 28 -3.94 18.37 5.71
CA VAL A 28 -5.26 17.85 6.11
C VAL A 28 -5.93 17.07 4.98
N ALA A 29 -5.76 17.48 3.72
CA ALA A 29 -6.35 16.77 2.60
C ALA A 29 -5.70 15.38 2.47
N LEU A 30 -4.39 15.29 2.65
CA LEU A 30 -3.68 14.02 2.64
C LEU A 30 -4.07 13.12 3.83
N GLN A 31 -4.25 13.68 5.03
CA GLN A 31 -4.75 12.96 6.20
C GLN A 31 -6.15 12.37 5.95
N ILE A 32 -7.04 13.12 5.31
CA ILE A 32 -8.37 12.64 4.94
C ILE A 32 -8.26 11.48 3.94
N HIS A 33 -7.44 11.63 2.89
CA HIS A 33 -7.24 10.57 1.91
C HIS A 33 -6.70 9.29 2.55
N PHE A 34 -5.73 9.41 3.46
CA PHE A 34 -5.14 8.24 4.13
C PHE A 34 -6.15 7.55 5.03
N THR A 35 -6.96 8.32 5.76
CA THR A 35 -8.05 7.76 6.57
C THR A 35 -9.05 6.98 5.70
N LEU A 36 -9.42 7.52 4.53
CA LEU A 36 -10.32 6.83 3.60
C LEU A 36 -9.70 5.55 3.04
N ILE A 37 -8.41 5.58 2.68
CA ILE A 37 -7.69 4.42 2.16
C ILE A 37 -7.55 3.34 3.25
N GLN A 38 -7.22 3.73 4.47
CA GLN A 38 -7.15 2.82 5.61
C GLN A 38 -8.48 2.13 5.84
N SER A 39 -9.58 2.89 5.90
CA SER A 39 -10.93 2.32 6.04
C SER A 39 -11.21 1.31 4.92
N PHE A 40 -10.93 1.69 3.67
CA PHE A 40 -11.09 0.79 2.53
C PHE A 40 -10.27 -0.50 2.67
N CYS A 41 -8.99 -0.40 3.05
CA CYS A 41 -8.13 -1.57 3.21
C CYS A 41 -8.61 -2.47 4.36
N PHE A 42 -9.04 -1.89 5.48
CA PHE A 42 -9.57 -2.66 6.60
C PHE A 42 -10.89 -3.35 6.28
N ASP A 43 -11.80 -2.66 5.60
CA ASP A 43 -13.10 -3.22 5.22
C ASP A 43 -12.98 -4.39 4.23
N ASN A 44 -11.90 -4.42 3.43
CA ASN A 44 -11.64 -5.45 2.42
C ASN A 44 -10.52 -6.45 2.82
N ASP A 45 -10.09 -6.46 4.09
CA ASP A 45 -8.99 -7.30 4.61
C ASP A 45 -7.69 -7.23 3.76
N ILE A 46 -7.40 -6.04 3.25
CA ILE A 46 -6.17 -5.74 2.51
C ILE A 46 -5.07 -5.40 3.52
N SER A 47 -3.97 -6.15 3.50
CA SER A 47 -2.80 -5.85 4.33
C SER A 47 -2.21 -4.49 3.95
N ILE A 48 -1.99 -3.64 4.97
CA ILE A 48 -1.56 -2.26 4.80
C ILE A 48 -0.40 -1.93 5.73
N VAL A 49 0.60 -1.21 5.22
CA VAL A 49 1.76 -0.73 5.96
C VAL A 49 1.99 0.75 5.71
N ARG A 50 2.68 1.41 6.64
CA ARG A 50 3.19 2.77 6.43
C ARG A 50 4.71 2.79 6.29
N VAL A 51 5.21 3.75 5.52
CA VAL A 51 6.63 4.07 5.38
C VAL A 51 6.84 5.56 5.62
N SER A 52 7.95 5.90 6.27
CA SER A 52 8.33 7.30 6.54
C SER A 52 9.16 7.91 5.41
N ASP A 53 9.91 7.09 4.66
CA ASP A 53 10.76 7.54 3.57
C ASP A 53 10.04 7.45 2.21
N ARG A 54 9.37 8.54 1.86
CA ARG A 54 8.63 8.68 0.60
C ARG A 54 9.56 8.67 -0.61
N GLN A 55 10.70 9.35 -0.53
CA GLN A 55 11.67 9.42 -1.63
C GLN A 55 12.17 8.01 -1.97
N ARG A 56 12.45 7.21 -0.95
CA ARG A 56 12.88 5.81 -1.14
C ARG A 56 11.80 4.94 -1.75
N LEU A 57 10.53 5.15 -1.39
CA LEU A 57 9.41 4.45 -2.01
C LEU A 57 9.35 4.77 -3.51
N HIS A 58 9.52 6.04 -3.90
CA HIS A 58 9.56 6.44 -5.31
C HIS A 58 10.71 5.77 -6.08
N GLU A 59 11.90 5.74 -5.49
CA GLU A 59 13.06 5.06 -6.07
C GLU A 59 12.79 3.57 -6.32
N LEU A 60 12.14 2.90 -5.36
CA LEU A 60 11.82 1.48 -5.45
C LEU A 60 10.76 1.18 -6.53
N VAL A 61 9.74 2.03 -6.63
CA VAL A 61 8.65 1.89 -7.60
C VAL A 61 9.09 2.34 -9.01
N GLY A 62 10.24 3.01 -9.12
CA GLY A 62 10.78 3.46 -10.41
C GLY A 62 9.95 4.57 -11.06
N ARG A 63 9.09 5.25 -10.30
CA ARG A 63 8.29 6.38 -10.78
C ARG A 63 8.98 7.70 -10.46
N LYS A 64 9.00 8.59 -11.46
CA LYS A 64 9.52 9.96 -11.35
C LYS A 64 8.48 10.98 -10.86
N GLU A 65 7.21 10.59 -10.76
CA GLU A 65 6.19 11.45 -10.17
C GLU A 65 6.36 11.49 -8.66
N GLU A 66 6.73 12.67 -8.15
CA GLU A 66 6.97 12.97 -6.74
C GLU A 66 5.66 13.10 -5.91
N GLU A 67 4.54 12.55 -6.38
CA GLU A 67 3.21 12.73 -5.76
C GLU A 67 2.52 11.42 -5.36
N ALA A 68 3.14 10.27 -5.63
CA ALA A 68 2.62 8.97 -5.18
C ALA A 68 2.78 8.78 -3.66
N HIS A 69 1.76 9.17 -2.91
CA HIS A 69 1.65 8.96 -1.46
C HIS A 69 1.10 7.58 -1.07
N CYS A 70 0.62 6.82 -2.05
CA CYS A 70 0.04 5.49 -1.85
C CYS A 70 0.40 4.59 -3.04
N VAL A 71 0.76 3.34 -2.74
CA VAL A 71 1.02 2.29 -3.73
C VAL A 71 0.12 1.11 -3.43
N LEU A 72 -0.69 0.73 -4.42
CA LEU A 72 -1.55 -0.44 -4.37
C LEU A 72 -0.94 -1.55 -5.22
N ILE A 73 -0.76 -2.72 -4.62
CA ILE A 73 -0.30 -3.94 -5.29
C ILE A 73 -1.54 -4.76 -5.63
N THR A 74 -1.74 -5.08 -6.90
CA THR A 74 -2.94 -5.75 -7.43
C THR A 74 -2.62 -7.09 -8.10
N GLY A 75 -3.54 -8.06 -8.00
CA GLY A 75 -3.71 -9.32 -8.76
C GLY A 75 -3.16 -9.31 -10.17
N PRO A 76 -2.47 -10.34 -10.73
CA PRO A 76 -2.50 -10.47 -12.18
C PRO A 76 -3.97 -10.74 -12.54
N CYS A 77 -4.45 -10.16 -13.63
CA CYS A 77 -5.82 -10.38 -14.09
C CYS A 77 -6.12 -11.87 -14.39
N GLU A 78 -5.08 -12.69 -14.61
CA GLU A 78 -5.18 -14.13 -14.82
C GLU A 78 -4.03 -14.85 -14.07
N GLY A 79 -4.30 -15.36 -12.85
CA GLY A 79 -3.36 -16.18 -12.09
C GLY A 79 -3.38 -15.94 -10.57
N SER A 80 -2.83 -16.88 -9.80
CA SER A 80 -2.54 -16.70 -8.38
C SER A 80 -1.21 -15.95 -8.22
N TRP A 81 -1.18 -14.84 -7.46
CA TRP A 81 0.10 -14.29 -6.97
C TRP A 81 0.63 -15.22 -5.89
N ASP A 82 1.58 -16.08 -6.25
CA ASP A 82 2.37 -16.83 -5.29
C ASP A 82 3.75 -16.17 -5.15
N ASP A 83 3.76 -14.91 -4.70
CA ASP A 83 5.01 -14.24 -4.34
C ASP A 83 5.31 -14.45 -2.84
N PRO A 84 6.40 -15.17 -2.50
CA PRO A 84 6.73 -15.47 -1.11
C PRO A 84 7.13 -14.24 -0.30
N SER A 85 7.45 -13.12 -0.95
CA SER A 85 7.76 -11.85 -0.26
C SER A 85 6.47 -11.14 0.14
N LEU A 86 5.44 -11.18 -0.71
CA LEU A 86 4.12 -10.66 -0.40
C LEU A 86 3.48 -11.43 0.76
N GLU A 87 3.61 -12.76 0.78
CA GLU A 87 3.13 -13.58 1.89
C GLU A 87 3.81 -13.21 3.22
N LYS A 88 5.13 -13.00 3.21
CA LYS A 88 5.85 -12.53 4.41
C LYS A 88 5.32 -11.18 4.91
N LEU A 89 5.00 -10.27 4.01
CA LEU A 89 4.43 -8.97 4.38
C LEU A 89 3.02 -9.11 4.96
N ARG A 90 2.21 -10.04 4.44
CA ARG A 90 0.89 -10.37 5.00
C ARG A 90 1.02 -10.93 6.41
N VAL A 91 1.87 -11.95 6.61
CA VAL A 91 2.15 -12.52 7.93
C VAL A 91 2.63 -11.45 8.92
N PHE A 92 3.54 -10.57 8.49
CA PHE A 92 3.99 -9.45 9.31
C PHE A 92 2.82 -8.55 9.75
N CYS A 93 1.91 -8.21 8.84
CA CYS A 93 0.72 -7.41 9.19
C CYS A 93 -0.22 -8.15 10.14
N GLU A 94 -0.38 -9.46 9.99
CA GLU A 94 -1.21 -10.28 10.90
C GLU A 94 -0.61 -10.37 12.31
N GLU A 95 0.71 -10.55 12.42
CA GLU A 95 1.42 -10.54 13.68
C GLU A 95 1.32 -9.17 14.37
N SER A 96 1.49 -8.07 13.62
CA SER A 96 1.29 -6.72 14.14
C SER A 96 -0.14 -6.48 14.62
N ARG A 97 -1.14 -6.95 13.86
CA ARG A 97 -2.56 -6.86 14.24
C ARG A 97 -2.85 -7.61 15.55
N ALA A 98 -2.22 -8.76 15.77
CA ALA A 98 -2.33 -9.50 17.04
C ALA A 98 -1.77 -8.71 18.25
N LEU A 99 -0.87 -7.75 18.00
CA LEU A 99 -0.33 -6.82 18.99
C LEU A 99 -1.11 -5.50 19.09
N ASN A 100 -2.26 -5.39 18.42
CA ASN A 100 -3.06 -4.17 18.27
C ASN A 100 -2.36 -3.05 17.47
N ASP A 101 -1.36 -3.39 16.66
CA ASP A 101 -0.75 -2.47 15.70
C ASP A 101 -1.37 -2.68 14.31
N TRP A 102 -2.37 -1.85 14.00
CA TRP A 102 -3.20 -1.95 12.79
C TRP A 102 -2.57 -1.31 11.56
N LEU A 103 -1.54 -0.48 11.73
CA LEU A 103 -0.84 0.20 10.65
C LEU A 103 0.66 0.16 10.94
N PRO A 104 1.27 -1.03 10.83
CA PRO A 104 2.67 -1.19 11.16
C PRO A 104 3.56 -0.38 10.21
N GLU A 105 4.64 0.16 10.77
CA GLU A 105 5.64 0.90 10.03
C GLU A 105 6.76 -0.04 9.56
N ILE A 106 7.18 0.10 8.30
CA ILE A 106 8.33 -0.61 7.76
C ILE A 106 9.41 0.37 7.28
N SER A 107 10.67 0.05 7.58
CA SER A 107 11.82 0.78 7.06
C SER A 107 12.26 0.18 5.74
N LEU A 108 12.29 0.98 4.68
CA LEU A 108 12.77 0.54 3.38
C LEU A 108 14.31 0.38 3.42
N PRO A 109 14.86 -0.71 2.87
CA PRO A 109 16.30 -0.93 2.89
C PRO A 109 17.03 0.11 2.02
N ALA A 110 18.22 0.52 2.48
CA ALA A 110 19.16 1.31 1.68
C ALA A 110 19.66 0.51 0.47
N ARG A 111 20.08 1.19 -0.61
CA ARG A 111 20.50 0.55 -1.87
C ARG A 111 21.93 0.03 -1.77
#